data_AF-A0A1E5SJ35-F1
#
_entry.id   AF-A0A1E5SJ35-F1
#
_cell.length_a   1.000
_cell.length_b   1.000
_cell.length_c   1.000
_cell.angle_alpha   90.00
_cell.angle_beta   90.00
_cell.angle_gamma   90.00
#
_symmetry.space_group_name_H-M   'P 1'
#
loop_
_entity.id
_entity.type
_entity.pdbx_description
1 polymer ?
#
loop_
_entity_poly.entity_id
_entity_poly.type
_entity_poly.pdbx_seq_one_letter_code
_entity_poly.pdbx_strand_id
1 'polypeptide(L)'
;MRLKQVFITIATIFITTNGIAQSKEDINLPEGGDDLSFYGTIEVFITKNQEVFNKEKKFNFYDDISNFILNKSKLPMLERRVLLYADNKVKYSFIDKIKQEIALVEKMLFLMTDTIEKPKKGYSIYLNSYLNRGKEQTSILTLEQDLKNEAFNSMVPPPPLPPPSMWYHEFEDILYSGKKEIIEDVLKKHSYKTLNVTSNKVLKYKQEIINNNDLTKVLKENDIVLLKFDKDIYYEDYIYAIQEIKKLKSLEKSRTYIVEISYELENLLNKINVSID
;
A
#
# COMPACT_ATOMS: atom_id res chain seq x y z
N MET A 1 -32.23 -27.08 38.33
CA MET A 1 -32.41 -25.65 37.98
C MET A 1 -31.11 -24.87 37.74
N ARG A 2 -29.94 -25.33 38.24
CA ARG A 2 -28.66 -24.58 38.14
C ARG A 2 -27.85 -24.77 36.86
N LEU A 3 -28.07 -25.86 36.08
CA LEU A 3 -27.35 -26.04 34.79
C LEU A 3 -27.85 -25.13 33.66
N LYS A 4 -29.15 -24.78 33.65
CA LYS A 4 -29.72 -23.90 32.60
C LYS A 4 -29.22 -22.46 32.70
N GLN A 5 -28.92 -21.98 33.92
CA GLN A 5 -28.38 -20.62 34.12
C GLN A 5 -26.92 -20.51 33.68
N VAL A 6 -26.10 -21.56 33.87
CA VAL A 6 -24.69 -21.57 33.42
C VAL A 6 -24.58 -21.57 31.89
N PHE A 7 -25.44 -22.31 31.19
CA PHE A 7 -25.49 -22.28 29.73
C PHE A 7 -25.93 -20.92 29.17
N ILE A 8 -26.85 -20.23 29.84
CA ILE A 8 -27.28 -18.89 29.44
C ILE A 8 -26.15 -17.89 29.67
N THR A 9 -25.41 -17.94 30.78
CA THR A 9 -24.27 -17.05 31.02
C THR A 9 -23.12 -17.27 30.03
N ILE A 10 -22.80 -18.53 29.68
CA ILE A 10 -21.78 -18.84 28.66
C ILE A 10 -22.26 -18.40 27.27
N ALA A 11 -23.54 -18.58 26.93
CA ALA A 11 -24.10 -18.12 25.66
C ALA A 11 -24.14 -16.57 25.55
N THR A 12 -24.36 -15.84 26.65
CA THR A 12 -24.33 -14.37 26.64
C THR A 12 -22.90 -13.82 26.52
N ILE A 13 -21.89 -14.52 27.05
CA ILE A 13 -20.48 -14.14 26.89
C ILE A 13 -19.98 -14.39 25.45
N PHE A 14 -20.52 -15.40 24.76
CA PHE A 14 -20.17 -15.67 23.35
C PHE A 14 -20.81 -14.70 22.34
N ILE A 15 -21.79 -13.88 22.75
CA ILE A 15 -22.41 -12.88 21.87
C ILE A 15 -21.63 -11.55 21.88
N THR A 16 -20.77 -11.31 22.86
CA THR A 16 -19.99 -10.05 22.97
C THR A 16 -18.59 -10.10 22.35
N THR A 17 -18.15 -11.23 21.78
CA THR A 17 -16.83 -11.35 21.13
C THR A 17 -16.89 -11.46 19.61
N ASN A 18 -18.09 -11.40 19.01
CA ASN A 18 -18.17 -10.99 17.61
C ASN A 18 -17.87 -9.50 17.60
N GLY A 19 -16.58 -9.19 17.42
CA GLY A 19 -16.07 -7.83 17.30
C GLY A 19 -17.06 -7.02 16.50
N ILE A 20 -17.57 -5.96 17.13
CA ILE A 20 -18.32 -4.92 16.45
C ILE A 20 -17.38 -4.47 15.36
N ALA A 21 -17.59 -5.01 14.15
CA ALA A 21 -16.86 -4.58 12.97
C ALA A 21 -17.11 -3.09 12.91
N GLN A 22 -16.05 -2.32 13.10
CA GLN A 22 -16.16 -0.88 13.18
C GLN A 22 -16.86 -0.42 11.90
N SER A 23 -17.91 0.40 12.06
CA SER A 23 -18.76 0.75 10.92
C SER A 23 -17.94 1.55 9.91
N LYS A 24 -18.33 1.52 8.63
CA LYS A 24 -17.71 2.36 7.59
C LYS A 24 -17.66 3.84 7.96
N GLU A 25 -18.57 4.29 8.82
CA GLU A 25 -18.72 5.68 9.21
C GLU A 25 -17.56 6.15 10.12
N ASP A 26 -16.75 5.23 10.66
CA ASP A 26 -15.65 5.58 11.55
C ASP A 26 -14.27 5.64 10.86
N ILE A 27 -14.21 5.69 9.53
CA ILE A 27 -12.95 5.82 8.77
C ILE A 27 -12.68 7.31 8.50
N ASN A 28 -11.63 7.85 9.13
CA ASN A 28 -11.17 9.21 8.84
C ASN A 28 -10.24 9.21 7.64
N LEU A 29 -10.67 9.79 6.53
CA LEU A 29 -9.85 9.82 5.32
C LEU A 29 -8.87 11.02 5.35
N PRO A 30 -7.66 10.86 4.78
CA PRO A 30 -6.72 11.97 4.67
C PRO A 30 -7.27 13.02 3.71
N GLU A 31 -7.07 14.31 4.02
CA GLU A 31 -7.55 15.40 3.19
C GLU A 31 -6.80 15.49 1.84
N GLY A 32 -7.51 15.87 0.77
CA GLY A 32 -6.92 16.16 -0.55
C GLY A 32 -7.55 15.36 -1.70
N GLY A 33 -6.79 15.13 -2.77
CA GLY A 33 -7.22 14.39 -3.96
C GLY A 33 -7.67 15.28 -5.12
N ASP A 34 -7.48 14.77 -6.34
CA ASP A 34 -8.06 15.34 -7.54
C ASP A 34 -9.49 14.84 -7.70
N ASP A 35 -10.37 15.64 -8.31
CA ASP A 35 -11.74 15.22 -8.61
C ASP A 35 -11.74 14.06 -9.64
N LEU A 36 -12.49 13.00 -9.34
CA LEU A 36 -12.58 11.76 -10.09
C LEU A 36 -14.06 11.39 -10.31
N SER A 37 -14.35 10.77 -11.46
CA SER A 37 -15.66 10.21 -11.79
C SER A 37 -15.52 8.70 -12.03
N PHE A 38 -16.42 7.90 -11.43
CA PHE A 38 -16.29 6.45 -11.42
C PHE A 38 -17.60 5.70 -11.69
N TYR A 39 -17.51 4.65 -12.49
CA TYR A 39 -18.50 3.59 -12.64
C TYR A 39 -17.78 2.23 -12.57
N GLY A 40 -18.36 1.23 -11.88
CA GLY A 40 -17.81 -0.13 -11.83
C GLY A 40 -16.56 -0.30 -10.95
N THR A 41 -16.71 -0.08 -9.63
CA THR A 41 -15.59 -0.03 -8.66
C THR A 41 -15.65 -1.13 -7.61
N ILE A 42 -14.48 -1.65 -7.26
CA ILE A 42 -14.26 -2.51 -6.09
C ILE A 42 -13.73 -1.63 -4.96
N GLU A 43 -14.47 -1.55 -3.87
CA GLU A 43 -14.10 -0.74 -2.70
C GLU A 43 -13.52 -1.64 -1.61
N VAL A 44 -12.33 -1.29 -1.16
CA VAL A 44 -11.64 -1.90 -0.01
C VAL A 44 -11.53 -0.86 1.08
N PHE A 45 -11.97 -1.21 2.29
CA PHE A 45 -11.99 -0.32 3.45
C PHE A 45 -11.06 -0.86 4.52
N ILE A 46 -10.29 0.03 5.16
CA ILE A 46 -9.38 -0.26 6.25
C ILE A 46 -9.69 0.66 7.43
N THR A 47 -9.98 0.08 8.59
CA THR A 47 -10.30 0.84 9.81
C THR A 47 -9.05 1.15 10.63
N LYS A 48 -9.18 2.10 11.56
CA LYS A 48 -8.13 2.42 12.56
C LYS A 48 -7.66 1.21 13.36
N ASN A 49 -8.51 0.19 13.51
CA ASN A 49 -8.22 -1.06 14.22
C ASN A 49 -7.58 -2.14 13.34
N GLN A 50 -7.13 -1.79 12.12
CA GLN A 50 -6.57 -2.72 11.13
C GLN A 50 -7.55 -3.83 10.71
N GLU A 51 -8.85 -3.53 10.70
CA GLU A 51 -9.84 -4.40 10.08
C GLU A 51 -9.99 -4.05 8.60
N VAL A 52 -10.10 -5.07 7.74
CA VAL A 52 -10.21 -4.89 6.28
C VAL A 52 -11.51 -5.51 5.80
N PHE A 53 -12.29 -4.78 5.02
CA PHE A 53 -13.56 -5.27 4.50
C PHE A 53 -13.93 -4.64 3.16
N ASN A 54 -15.01 -5.11 2.57
CA ASN A 54 -15.69 -4.48 1.44
C ASN A 54 -17.19 -4.29 1.75
N LYS A 55 -18.02 -4.01 0.75
CA LYS A 55 -19.48 -3.88 0.94
C LYS A 55 -20.19 -5.18 1.38
N GLU A 56 -19.59 -6.34 1.17
CA GLU A 56 -20.20 -7.66 1.30
C GLU A 56 -19.68 -8.46 2.50
N LYS A 57 -18.41 -8.30 2.88
CA LYS A 57 -17.74 -9.12 3.90
C LYS A 57 -16.52 -8.43 4.49
N LYS A 58 -16.12 -8.91 5.66
CA LYS A 58 -14.78 -8.71 6.25
C LYS A 58 -13.79 -9.71 5.64
N PHE A 59 -12.57 -9.26 5.39
CA PHE A 59 -11.45 -10.10 4.99
C PHE A 59 -10.67 -10.52 6.24
N ASN A 60 -10.39 -11.82 6.35
CA ASN A 60 -9.68 -12.37 7.51
C ASN A 60 -8.24 -12.78 7.13
N PHE A 61 -7.98 -12.95 5.84
CA PHE A 61 -6.67 -13.27 5.29
C PHE A 61 -6.32 -12.31 4.16
N TYR A 62 -5.02 -12.06 3.98
CA TYR A 62 -4.52 -11.14 2.97
C TYR A 62 -4.91 -11.57 1.54
N ASP A 63 -4.83 -12.87 1.25
CA ASP A 63 -5.20 -13.46 -0.05
C ASP A 63 -6.72 -13.41 -0.34
N ASP A 64 -7.57 -13.22 0.67
CA ASP A 64 -9.01 -13.01 0.45
C ASP A 64 -9.27 -11.77 -0.43
N ILE A 65 -8.38 -10.77 -0.37
CA ILE A 65 -8.49 -9.50 -1.07
C ILE A 65 -8.28 -9.71 -2.57
N SER A 66 -7.15 -10.33 -2.93
CA SER A 66 -6.80 -10.62 -4.33
C SER A 66 -7.81 -11.60 -4.95
N ASN A 67 -8.20 -12.64 -4.22
CA ASN A 67 -9.23 -13.58 -4.64
C ASN A 67 -10.60 -12.92 -4.84
N PHE A 68 -10.98 -11.97 -3.97
CA PHE A 68 -12.24 -11.25 -4.12
C PHE A 68 -12.23 -10.38 -5.39
N ILE A 69 -11.15 -9.64 -5.63
CA ILE A 69 -10.99 -8.79 -6.81
C ILE A 69 -11.08 -9.62 -8.09
N LEU A 70 -10.39 -10.77 -8.15
CA LEU A 70 -10.46 -11.69 -9.29
C LEU A 70 -11.86 -12.25 -9.50
N ASN A 71 -12.58 -12.63 -8.46
CA ASN A 71 -13.90 -13.23 -8.60
C ASN A 71 -14.97 -12.22 -9.08
N LYS A 72 -14.87 -10.95 -8.67
CA LYS A 72 -15.71 -9.88 -9.23
C LYS A 72 -15.38 -9.57 -10.69
N SER A 73 -14.16 -9.86 -11.13
CA SER A 73 -13.69 -9.57 -12.50
C SER A 73 -14.19 -10.53 -13.59
N LYS A 74 -14.92 -11.59 -13.25
CA LYS A 74 -15.51 -12.51 -14.25
C LYS A 74 -16.64 -11.87 -15.08
N LEU A 75 -16.96 -10.59 -14.88
CA LEU A 75 -17.88 -9.80 -15.69
C LEU A 75 -17.11 -9.09 -16.83
N PRO A 76 -17.28 -9.49 -18.09
CA PRO A 76 -16.33 -9.23 -19.19
C PRO A 76 -16.32 -7.80 -19.77
N MET A 77 -16.99 -6.80 -19.18
CA MET A 77 -17.20 -5.49 -19.84
C MET A 77 -16.75 -4.23 -19.08
N LEU A 78 -16.14 -4.32 -17.90
CA LEU A 78 -15.73 -3.13 -17.15
C LEU A 78 -14.24 -3.17 -16.80
N GLU A 79 -13.54 -2.07 -17.12
CA GLU A 79 -12.20 -1.80 -16.60
C GLU A 79 -12.24 -1.86 -15.07
N ARG A 80 -11.37 -2.69 -14.49
CA ARG A 80 -11.30 -2.91 -13.05
C ARG A 80 -10.72 -1.67 -12.38
N ARG A 81 -11.41 -1.15 -11.38
CA ARG A 81 -10.90 -0.06 -10.54
C ARG A 81 -11.04 -0.45 -9.08
N VAL A 82 -9.92 -0.48 -8.37
CA VAL A 82 -9.89 -0.74 -6.93
C VAL A 82 -9.74 0.60 -6.22
N LEU A 83 -10.70 0.93 -5.37
CA LEU A 83 -10.69 2.11 -4.51
C LEU A 83 -10.28 1.67 -3.09
N LEU A 84 -9.25 2.29 -2.54
CA LEU A 84 -8.80 2.04 -1.17
C LEU A 84 -9.19 3.21 -0.26
N TYR A 85 -10.03 2.92 0.72
CA TYR A 85 -10.38 3.81 1.82
C TYR A 85 -9.65 3.32 3.06
N ALA A 86 -8.84 4.16 3.68
CA ALA A 86 -8.11 3.77 4.88
C ALA A 86 -8.12 4.91 5.89
N ASP A 87 -8.31 4.57 7.16
CA ASP A 87 -8.25 5.54 8.24
C ASP A 87 -6.85 6.15 8.33
N ASN A 88 -6.80 7.47 8.54
CA ASN A 88 -5.59 8.27 8.52
C ASN A 88 -4.54 7.81 9.55
N LYS A 89 -4.96 7.17 10.65
CA LYS A 89 -4.07 6.68 11.73
C LYS A 89 -3.69 5.21 11.58
N VAL A 90 -3.97 4.57 10.46
CA VAL A 90 -3.45 3.21 10.20
C VAL A 90 -1.97 3.29 9.86
N LYS A 91 -1.15 2.43 10.49
CA LYS A 91 0.29 2.32 10.16
C LYS A 91 0.47 2.01 8.68
N TYR A 92 1.37 2.71 8.00
CA TYR A 92 1.60 2.51 6.57
C TYR A 92 2.09 1.09 6.25
N SER A 93 2.85 0.45 7.13
CA SER A 93 3.26 -0.96 6.97
C SER A 93 2.09 -1.94 6.80
N PHE A 94 0.95 -1.67 7.43
CA PHE A 94 -0.27 -2.44 7.22
C PHE A 94 -0.89 -2.13 5.85
N ILE A 95 -0.92 -0.86 5.46
CA ILE A 95 -1.41 -0.42 4.14
C ILE A 95 -0.56 -1.01 3.01
N ASP A 96 0.77 -1.04 3.16
CA ASP A 96 1.70 -1.58 2.16
C ASP A 96 1.41 -3.07 1.91
N LYS A 97 1.18 -3.87 2.95
CA LYS A 97 0.75 -5.27 2.79
C LYS A 97 -0.55 -5.41 1.99
N ILE A 98 -1.54 -4.55 2.24
CA ILE A 98 -2.81 -4.56 1.48
C ILE A 98 -2.60 -4.14 0.03
N LYS A 99 -1.80 -3.11 -0.22
CA LYS A 99 -1.42 -2.66 -1.57
C LYS A 99 -0.76 -3.80 -2.34
N GLN A 100 0.14 -4.53 -1.70
CA GLN A 100 0.80 -5.68 -2.28
C GLN A 100 -0.18 -6.80 -2.70
N GLU A 101 -1.19 -7.11 -1.89
CA GLU A 101 -2.22 -8.09 -2.26
C GLU A 101 -3.07 -7.62 -3.45
N ILE A 102 -3.42 -6.33 -3.49
CA ILE A 102 -4.14 -5.75 -4.64
C ILE A 102 -3.26 -5.83 -5.90
N ALA A 103 -1.97 -5.52 -5.78
CA ALA A 103 -1.01 -5.51 -6.88
C ALA A 103 -0.98 -6.84 -7.65
N LEU A 104 -1.22 -7.97 -6.98
CA LEU A 104 -1.24 -9.31 -7.59
C LEU A 104 -2.22 -9.44 -8.75
N VAL A 105 -3.30 -8.66 -8.72
CA VAL A 105 -4.46 -8.86 -9.59
C VAL A 105 -4.88 -7.57 -10.29
N GLU A 106 -4.52 -6.42 -9.73
CA GLU A 106 -4.78 -5.09 -10.30
C GLU A 106 -3.55 -4.19 -10.14
N LYS A 107 -3.14 -3.53 -11.23
CA LYS A 107 -1.96 -2.67 -11.26
C LYS A 107 -2.28 -1.21 -10.98
N MET A 108 -3.55 -0.82 -11.06
CA MET A 108 -3.98 0.55 -10.76
C MET A 108 -4.81 0.59 -9.49
N LEU A 109 -4.34 1.34 -8.49
CA LEU A 109 -5.04 1.56 -7.24
C LEU A 109 -5.39 3.03 -7.10
N PHE A 110 -6.63 3.32 -6.68
CA PHE A 110 -7.08 4.66 -6.35
C PHE A 110 -7.15 4.82 -4.83
N LEU A 111 -6.24 5.63 -4.31
CA LEU A 111 -6.17 5.99 -2.89
C LEU A 111 -7.18 7.10 -2.61
N MET A 112 -8.22 6.80 -1.84
CA MET A 112 -9.33 7.71 -1.62
C MET A 112 -9.05 8.66 -0.47
N THR A 113 -9.39 9.93 -0.67
CA THR A 113 -9.11 11.06 0.25
C THR A 113 -10.37 11.88 0.57
N ASP A 114 -11.52 11.48 0.01
CA ASP A 114 -12.82 12.12 0.21
C ASP A 114 -13.86 11.08 0.62
N THR A 115 -15.00 11.54 1.13
CA THR A 115 -16.02 10.74 1.82
C THR A 115 -16.39 9.43 1.11
N ILE A 116 -16.66 8.39 1.92
CA ILE A 116 -17.07 7.06 1.46
C ILE A 116 -18.40 7.12 0.68
N GLU A 117 -19.31 7.99 1.09
CA GLU A 117 -20.67 8.08 0.50
C GLU A 117 -20.67 8.67 -0.91
N LYS A 118 -19.76 9.60 -1.18
CA LYS A 118 -19.65 10.31 -2.47
C LYS A 118 -18.18 10.49 -2.81
N PRO A 119 -17.49 9.41 -3.24
CA PRO A 119 -16.08 9.48 -3.54
C PRO A 119 -15.85 10.35 -4.77
N LYS A 120 -15.47 11.60 -4.53
CA LYS A 120 -15.07 12.50 -5.60
C LYS A 120 -13.57 12.66 -5.67
N LYS A 121 -12.81 12.39 -4.61
CA LYS A 121 -11.36 12.65 -4.63
C LYS A 121 -10.51 11.45 -4.29
N GLY A 122 -9.40 11.34 -4.99
CA GLY A 122 -8.37 10.36 -4.71
C GLY A 122 -7.14 10.52 -5.60
N TYR A 123 -6.20 9.59 -5.44
CA TYR A 123 -4.98 9.54 -6.22
C TYR A 123 -4.81 8.17 -6.84
N SER A 124 -4.63 8.13 -8.16
CA SER A 124 -4.18 6.90 -8.81
C SER A 124 -2.70 6.67 -8.56
N ILE A 125 -2.35 5.45 -8.19
CA ILE A 125 -0.98 4.96 -8.16
C ILE A 125 -0.88 3.70 -9.01
N TYR A 126 0.31 3.49 -9.56
CA TYR A 126 0.66 2.23 -10.20
C TYR A 126 1.26 1.31 -9.14
N LEU A 127 0.81 0.07 -9.10
CA LEU A 127 1.31 -0.97 -8.23
C LEU A 127 2.19 -1.93 -9.05
N ASN A 128 3.33 -2.30 -8.48
CA ASN A 128 4.12 -3.42 -8.97
C ASN A 128 3.94 -4.62 -8.03
N SER A 129 3.86 -5.82 -8.60
CA SER A 129 3.47 -7.05 -7.90
C SER A 129 4.44 -8.19 -8.03
N TYR A 130 5.70 -7.86 -8.27
CA TYR A 130 6.68 -8.87 -8.64
C TYR A 130 7.12 -9.76 -7.46
N LEU A 131 7.01 -9.29 -6.20
CA LEU A 131 7.53 -10.01 -5.03
C LEU A 131 6.58 -11.04 -4.38
N ASN A 132 5.30 -11.09 -4.73
CA ASN A 132 4.31 -11.82 -3.93
C ASN A 132 3.68 -13.06 -4.56
N ARG A 133 4.51 -13.98 -5.04
CA ARG A 133 4.01 -15.32 -5.41
C ARG A 133 4.55 -16.35 -4.44
N GLY A 134 3.68 -16.81 -3.53
CA GLY A 134 4.00 -17.88 -2.58
C GLY A 134 3.80 -17.53 -1.11
N LYS A 135 3.10 -16.43 -0.78
CA LYS A 135 2.69 -16.19 0.60
C LYS A 135 1.83 -17.36 1.10
N GLU A 136 2.24 -17.92 2.23
CA GLU A 136 1.34 -18.70 3.07
C GLU A 136 0.12 -17.83 3.42
N GLN A 137 -1.04 -18.46 3.56
CA GLN A 137 -2.28 -17.77 3.92
C GLN A 137 -2.08 -17.02 5.25
N THR A 138 -1.79 -15.73 5.16
CA THR A 138 -1.42 -14.92 6.32
C THR A 138 -2.67 -14.23 6.83
N SER A 139 -2.98 -14.41 8.12
CA SER A 139 -4.12 -13.74 8.74
C SER A 139 -3.92 -12.24 8.81
N ILE A 140 -5.00 -11.50 8.57
CA ILE A 140 -5.07 -10.07 8.86
C ILE A 140 -5.32 -9.95 10.36
N LEU A 141 -4.29 -9.55 11.10
CA LEU A 141 -4.40 -9.27 12.52
C LEU A 141 -5.04 -7.90 12.75
N THR A 142 -5.90 -7.81 13.76
CA THR A 142 -6.34 -6.51 14.27
C THR A 142 -5.17 -5.80 14.97
N LEU A 143 -5.27 -4.48 15.16
CA LEU A 143 -4.24 -3.71 15.84
C LEU A 143 -3.90 -4.29 17.23
N GLU A 144 -4.91 -4.74 17.98
CA GLU A 144 -4.70 -5.37 19.29
C GLU A 144 -3.95 -6.70 19.19
N GLN A 145 -4.18 -7.47 18.12
CA GLN A 145 -3.50 -8.75 17.88
C GLN A 145 -2.06 -8.54 17.39
N ASP A 146 -1.84 -7.57 16.50
CA ASP A 146 -0.51 -7.22 15.99
C ASP A 146 0.42 -6.77 17.13
N LEU A 147 -0.09 -5.92 18.03
CA LEU A 147 0.63 -5.49 19.24
C LEU A 147 1.00 -6.65 20.18
N LYS A 148 0.34 -7.81 20.08
CA LYS A 148 0.65 -9.00 20.89
C LYS A 148 1.62 -9.97 20.20
N ASN A 149 1.85 -9.84 18.88
CA ASN A 149 2.43 -10.90 18.03
C ASN A 149 3.76 -10.55 17.35
N GLU A 150 4.51 -9.53 17.75
CA GLU A 150 5.78 -9.18 17.07
C GLU A 150 6.87 -10.29 17.20
N ALA A 151 6.86 -11.29 16.29
CA ALA A 151 7.95 -12.23 16.01
C ALA A 151 7.88 -12.88 14.60
N PHE A 152 8.82 -12.48 13.73
CA PHE A 152 9.48 -13.20 12.61
C PHE A 152 8.82 -13.45 11.21
N ASN A 153 9.72 -13.73 10.24
CA ASN A 153 9.83 -13.26 8.84
C ASN A 153 9.55 -14.31 7.73
N SER A 154 9.61 -13.83 6.46
CA SER A 154 9.18 -14.37 5.14
C SER A 154 10.13 -15.29 4.33
N MET A 155 9.63 -15.88 3.21
CA MET A 155 10.39 -16.53 2.11
C MET A 155 9.79 -16.24 0.70
N VAL A 156 10.61 -16.29 -0.37
CA VAL A 156 10.28 -15.91 -1.78
C VAL A 156 10.77 -16.97 -2.81
N PRO A 157 10.00 -17.33 -3.87
CA PRO A 157 10.37 -18.19 -5.03
C PRO A 157 10.35 -17.44 -6.43
N PRO A 158 10.61 -18.10 -7.60
CA PRO A 158 11.27 -17.54 -8.82
C PRO A 158 10.31 -16.91 -9.88
N PRO A 159 10.82 -16.34 -11.01
CA PRO A 159 10.12 -15.28 -11.77
C PRO A 159 9.26 -15.76 -12.96
N PRO A 160 8.20 -15.02 -13.36
CA PRO A 160 7.48 -15.19 -14.63
C PRO A 160 7.75 -14.08 -15.69
N LEU A 161 7.32 -14.34 -16.92
CA LEU A 161 7.61 -13.64 -18.19
C LEU A 161 6.97 -12.23 -18.37
N PRO A 162 7.55 -11.35 -19.23
CA PRO A 162 7.26 -9.92 -19.29
C PRO A 162 6.01 -9.56 -20.13
N PRO A 163 5.26 -8.50 -19.74
CA PRO A 163 4.34 -7.75 -20.60
C PRO A 163 5.05 -6.59 -21.37
N PRO A 164 4.42 -5.97 -22.39
CA PRO A 164 5.05 -4.98 -23.26
C PRO A 164 5.40 -3.64 -22.55
N SER A 165 6.52 -3.02 -22.97
CA SER A 165 7.29 -2.06 -22.17
C SER A 165 6.96 -0.56 -22.36
N MET A 166 6.95 0.17 -21.25
CA MET A 166 7.60 1.48 -21.13
C MET A 166 8.84 1.32 -20.22
N TRP A 167 9.91 2.09 -20.45
CA TRP A 167 11.22 1.88 -19.79
C TRP A 167 11.17 1.86 -18.25
N TYR A 168 10.22 2.57 -17.65
CA TYR A 168 10.08 2.67 -16.20
C TYR A 168 9.38 1.45 -15.58
N HIS A 169 8.56 0.71 -16.35
CA HIS A 169 8.03 -0.59 -15.92
C HIS A 169 9.14 -1.65 -15.89
N GLU A 170 10.02 -1.63 -16.90
CA GLU A 170 11.20 -2.50 -16.95
C GLU A 170 12.17 -2.20 -15.80
N PHE A 171 12.37 -0.92 -15.45
CA PHE A 171 13.18 -0.53 -14.31
C PHE A 171 12.69 -1.16 -13.00
N GLU A 172 11.40 -1.04 -12.69
CA GLU A 172 10.85 -1.64 -11.46
C GLU A 172 10.87 -3.17 -11.52
N ASP A 173 10.56 -3.79 -12.67
CA ASP A 173 10.63 -5.24 -12.82
C ASP A 173 12.06 -5.76 -12.55
N ILE A 174 13.09 -5.00 -12.97
CA ILE A 174 14.48 -5.31 -12.66
C ILE A 174 14.74 -5.16 -11.17
N LEU A 175 14.31 -4.07 -10.52
CA LEU A 175 14.49 -3.86 -9.07
C LEU A 175 13.95 -5.02 -8.25
N TYR A 176 12.78 -5.56 -8.64
CA TYR A 176 12.14 -6.66 -7.94
C TYR A 176 12.68 -8.05 -8.35
N SER A 177 13.55 -8.15 -9.35
CA SER A 177 14.04 -9.42 -9.91
C SER A 177 14.84 -10.31 -8.95
N GLY A 178 15.36 -9.74 -7.86
CA GLY A 178 16.26 -10.41 -6.93
C GLY A 178 17.66 -10.70 -7.50
N LYS A 179 17.98 -10.21 -8.70
CA LYS A 179 19.27 -10.44 -9.37
C LYS A 179 20.20 -9.24 -9.14
N LYS A 180 21.03 -9.33 -8.11
CA LYS A 180 21.95 -8.27 -7.67
C LYS A 180 22.64 -7.52 -8.82
N GLU A 181 23.36 -8.25 -9.68
CA GLU A 181 24.16 -7.65 -10.75
C GLU A 181 23.30 -6.84 -11.74
N ILE A 182 22.11 -7.36 -12.09
CA ILE A 182 21.19 -6.68 -13.02
C ILE A 182 20.60 -5.41 -12.38
N ILE A 183 20.29 -5.48 -11.08
CA ILE A 183 19.79 -4.35 -10.30
C ILE A 183 20.85 -3.25 -10.22
N GLU A 184 22.08 -3.60 -9.85
CA GLU A 184 23.18 -2.63 -9.78
C GLU A 184 23.46 -1.99 -11.14
N ASP A 185 23.38 -2.76 -12.22
CA ASP A 185 23.60 -2.26 -13.57
C ASP A 185 22.48 -1.35 -14.06
N VAL A 186 21.21 -1.60 -13.71
CA VAL A 186 20.13 -0.68 -14.06
C VAL A 186 20.20 0.61 -13.23
N LEU A 187 20.57 0.52 -11.95
CA LEU A 187 20.75 1.69 -11.08
C LEU A 187 21.88 2.60 -11.58
N LYS A 188 22.98 2.05 -12.11
CA LYS A 188 24.07 2.84 -12.70
C LYS A 188 23.68 3.58 -13.99
N LYS A 189 22.66 3.10 -14.71
CA LYS A 189 22.22 3.71 -15.99
C LYS A 189 21.36 4.95 -15.80
N HIS A 190 20.84 5.19 -14.60
CA HIS A 190 19.92 6.27 -14.31
C HIS A 190 20.41 7.11 -13.13
N SER A 191 20.25 8.42 -13.23
CA SER A 191 20.43 9.28 -12.06
C SER A 191 19.27 9.03 -11.09
N TYR A 192 19.58 8.64 -9.85
CA TYR A 192 18.56 8.42 -8.85
C TYR A 192 18.91 9.04 -7.50
N LYS A 193 17.86 9.40 -6.75
CA LYS A 193 17.96 9.78 -5.34
C LYS A 193 16.90 9.08 -4.52
N THR A 194 17.25 8.80 -3.28
CA THR A 194 16.34 8.19 -2.31
C THR A 194 15.88 9.22 -1.29
N LEU A 195 14.56 9.34 -1.15
CA LEU A 195 13.94 10.16 -0.11
C LEU A 195 13.24 9.24 0.87
N ASN A 196 13.31 9.59 2.15
CA ASN A 196 12.59 8.90 3.21
C ASN A 196 11.38 9.74 3.62
N VAL A 197 10.20 9.14 3.59
CA VAL A 197 9.00 9.69 4.23
C VAL A 197 9.03 9.26 5.69
N THR A 198 9.03 10.24 6.58
CA THR A 198 9.05 10.02 8.02
C THR A 198 7.78 10.55 8.65
N SER A 199 7.56 10.18 9.91
CA SER A 199 6.41 10.61 10.70
C SER A 199 6.26 12.14 10.72
N ASN A 200 5.01 12.61 10.85
CA ASN A 200 4.64 14.02 10.81
C ASN A 200 4.82 14.69 9.44
N LYS A 201 4.55 13.96 8.35
CA LYS A 201 4.50 14.52 6.99
C LYS A 201 5.86 15.09 6.53
N VAL A 202 6.95 14.53 7.04
CA VAL A 202 8.31 15.02 6.78
C VAL A 202 8.98 14.18 5.70
N LEU A 203 9.62 14.86 4.75
CA LEU A 203 10.51 14.24 3.77
C LEU A 203 11.97 14.49 4.16
N LYS A 204 12.80 13.45 4.10
CA LYS A 204 14.24 13.54 4.37
C LYS A 204 15.09 13.04 3.21
N TYR A 205 16.24 13.67 3.04
CA TYR A 205 17.36 13.20 2.22
C TYR A 205 18.60 13.14 3.09
N LYS A 206 19.28 11.99 3.18
CA LYS A 206 20.47 11.80 4.04
C LYS A 206 20.27 12.31 5.48
N GLN A 207 19.11 12.01 6.06
CA GLN A 207 18.67 12.44 7.41
C GLN A 207 18.33 13.93 7.57
N GLU A 208 18.54 14.76 6.55
CA GLU A 208 18.15 16.18 6.56
C GLU A 208 16.73 16.36 6.05
N ILE A 209 15.95 17.23 6.71
CA ILE A 209 14.61 17.60 6.27
C ILE A 209 14.73 18.43 5.00
N ILE A 210 14.05 18.00 3.93
CA ILE A 210 14.01 18.76 2.67
C ILE A 210 12.78 19.64 2.62
N ASN A 211 12.96 20.89 2.16
CA ASN A 211 11.85 21.78 1.85
C ASN A 211 11.44 21.65 0.37
N ASN A 212 10.44 22.43 -0.05
CA ASN A 212 9.91 22.37 -1.42
C ASN A 212 10.93 22.78 -2.50
N ASN A 213 11.86 23.69 -2.20
CA ASN A 213 12.91 24.08 -3.13
C ASN A 213 13.92 22.95 -3.34
N ASP A 214 14.35 22.31 -2.25
CA ASP A 214 15.26 21.17 -2.28
C ASP A 214 14.61 19.96 -2.97
N LEU A 215 13.33 19.70 -2.69
CA LEU A 215 12.55 18.67 -3.36
C LEU A 215 12.42 18.94 -4.86
N THR A 216 12.16 20.19 -5.25
CA THR A 216 12.12 20.61 -6.66
C THR A 216 13.45 20.36 -7.36
N LYS A 217 14.57 20.66 -6.70
CA LYS A 217 15.91 20.39 -7.21
C LYS A 217 16.12 18.89 -7.42
N VAL A 218 15.77 18.07 -6.43
CA VAL A 218 15.84 16.60 -6.54
C VAL A 218 15.01 16.11 -7.73
N LEU A 219 13.79 16.61 -7.90
CA LEU A 219 12.89 16.25 -9.01
C LEU A 219 13.34 16.79 -10.39
N LYS A 220 14.34 17.67 -10.48
CA LYS A 220 14.87 18.15 -11.78
C LYS A 220 16.18 17.47 -12.15
N GLU A 221 16.97 17.11 -11.16
CA GLU A 221 18.34 16.59 -11.34
C GLU A 221 18.40 15.07 -11.48
N ASN A 222 17.29 14.35 -11.27
CA ASN A 222 17.28 12.89 -11.24
C ASN A 222 16.24 12.31 -12.20
N ASP A 223 16.61 11.25 -12.90
CA ASP A 223 15.69 10.45 -13.71
C ASP A 223 14.68 9.73 -12.82
N ILE A 224 15.13 9.31 -11.63
CA ILE A 224 14.37 8.47 -10.71
C ILE A 224 14.45 9.04 -9.28
N VAL A 225 13.32 9.04 -8.58
CA VAL A 225 13.28 9.25 -7.13
C VAL A 225 12.68 8.01 -6.48
N LEU A 226 13.48 7.37 -5.64
CA LEU A 226 13.07 6.24 -4.82
C LEU A 226 12.48 6.78 -3.52
N LEU A 227 11.26 6.40 -3.19
CA LEU A 227 10.59 6.79 -1.95
C LEU A 227 10.57 5.60 -0.98
N LYS A 228 11.30 5.73 0.12
CA LYS A 228 11.25 4.82 1.26
C LYS A 228 10.33 5.38 2.34
N PHE A 229 9.82 4.51 3.19
CA PHE A 229 8.85 4.85 4.23
C PHE A 229 9.34 4.31 5.57
N ASP A 230 9.49 5.18 6.57
CA ASP A 230 9.87 4.75 7.91
C ASP A 230 8.78 3.83 8.50
N LYS A 231 9.17 2.92 9.40
CA LYS A 231 8.27 1.87 9.93
C LYS A 231 7.10 2.41 10.77
N ASP A 232 7.26 3.61 11.34
CA ASP A 232 6.35 4.23 12.30
C ASP A 232 5.37 5.23 11.68
N ILE A 233 5.43 5.46 10.36
CA ILE A 233 4.55 6.43 9.71
C ILE A 233 3.10 5.92 9.59
N TYR A 234 2.18 6.87 9.55
CA TYR A 234 0.76 6.60 9.31
C TYR A 234 0.37 6.81 7.84
N TYR A 235 -0.82 6.32 7.47
CA TYR A 235 -1.36 6.47 6.13
C TYR A 235 -1.45 7.93 5.67
N GLU A 236 -1.75 8.87 6.58
CA GLU A 236 -1.75 10.30 6.23
C GLU A 236 -0.37 10.87 5.89
N ASP A 237 0.71 10.37 6.50
CA ASP A 237 2.08 10.81 6.20
C ASP A 237 2.46 10.37 4.78
N TYR A 238 2.13 9.12 4.45
CA TYR A 238 2.28 8.55 3.11
C TYR A 238 1.52 9.37 2.07
N ILE A 239 0.21 9.60 2.28
CA ILE A 239 -0.61 10.34 1.32
C ILE A 239 -0.10 11.76 1.13
N TYR A 240 0.26 12.46 2.22
CA TYR A 240 0.81 13.81 2.13
C TYR A 240 2.09 13.85 1.27
N ALA A 241 3.02 12.92 1.48
CA ALA A 241 4.26 12.87 0.70
C ALA A 241 4.00 12.66 -0.80
N ILE A 242 3.11 11.72 -1.15
CA ILE A 242 2.73 11.46 -2.54
C ILE A 242 2.06 12.70 -3.17
N GLN A 243 1.22 13.40 -2.40
CA GLN A 243 0.56 14.63 -2.83
C GLN A 243 1.56 15.75 -3.16
N GLU A 244 2.47 16.05 -2.23
CA GLU A 244 3.43 17.13 -2.42
C GLU A 244 4.38 16.84 -3.60
N ILE A 245 4.82 15.59 -3.76
CA ILE A 245 5.67 15.19 -4.89
C ILE A 245 4.91 15.33 -6.22
N LYS A 246 3.68 14.84 -6.32
CA LYS A 246 2.87 14.95 -7.55
C LYS A 246 2.59 16.40 -7.91
N LYS A 247 2.24 17.21 -6.92
CA LYS A 247 1.98 18.65 -7.08
C LYS A 247 3.21 19.36 -7.62
N LEU A 248 4.38 19.18 -7.00
CA LEU A 248 5.62 19.79 -7.46
C LEU A 248 6.04 19.27 -8.84
N LYS A 249 5.93 17.97 -9.10
CA LYS A 249 6.21 17.40 -10.42
C LYS A 249 5.34 18.01 -11.51
N SER A 250 4.06 18.25 -11.23
CA SER A 250 3.12 18.91 -12.14
C SER A 250 3.48 20.38 -12.39
N LEU A 251 3.71 21.15 -11.32
CA LEU A 251 4.12 22.56 -11.39
C LEU A 251 5.41 22.75 -12.19
N GLU A 252 6.38 21.88 -11.97
CA GLU A 252 7.71 21.96 -12.57
C GLU A 252 7.83 21.23 -13.91
N LYS A 253 6.75 20.56 -14.36
CA LYS A 253 6.72 19.69 -15.54
C LYS A 253 7.86 18.65 -15.54
N SER A 254 8.23 18.17 -14.35
CA SER A 254 9.30 17.19 -14.20
C SER A 254 8.90 15.84 -14.80
N ARG A 255 9.86 15.18 -15.47
CA ARG A 255 9.70 13.84 -16.02
C ARG A 255 10.20 12.74 -15.08
N THR A 256 10.75 13.09 -13.92
CA THR A 256 11.31 12.15 -12.95
C THR A 256 10.32 11.06 -12.60
N TYR A 257 10.76 9.81 -12.73
CA TYR A 257 9.97 8.67 -12.36
C TYR A 257 10.02 8.45 -10.85
N ILE A 258 8.86 8.22 -10.22
CA ILE A 258 8.77 8.03 -8.78
C ILE A 258 8.54 6.54 -8.54
N VAL A 259 9.42 5.92 -7.75
CA VAL A 259 9.32 4.51 -7.39
C VAL A 259 9.11 4.40 -5.89
N GLU A 260 8.00 3.80 -5.50
CA GLU A 260 7.75 3.46 -4.09
C GLU A 260 8.51 2.19 -3.72
N ILE A 261 9.37 2.28 -2.72
CA ILE A 261 10.09 1.14 -2.15
C ILE A 261 9.21 0.54 -1.06
N SER A 262 8.54 -0.56 -1.39
CA SER A 262 7.79 -1.35 -0.40
C SER A 262 8.73 -1.98 0.64
N TYR A 263 8.20 -2.31 1.83
CA TYR A 263 9.03 -2.97 2.86
C TYR A 263 9.55 -4.33 2.39
N GLU A 264 8.80 -5.02 1.52
CA GLU A 264 9.23 -6.28 0.92
C GLU A 264 10.38 -6.08 -0.07
N LEU A 265 10.33 -5.04 -0.90
CA LEU A 265 11.44 -4.70 -1.80
C LEU A 265 12.67 -4.30 -1.00
N GLU A 266 12.51 -3.46 0.03
CA GLU A 266 13.63 -3.08 0.91
C GLU A 266 14.29 -4.32 1.54
N ASN A 267 13.48 -5.25 2.06
CA ASN A 267 13.98 -6.51 2.61
C ASN A 267 14.70 -7.37 1.56
N LEU A 268 14.17 -7.44 0.33
CA LEU A 268 14.83 -8.14 -0.77
C LEU A 268 16.21 -7.52 -1.05
N LEU A 269 16.26 -6.21 -1.29
CA LEU A 269 17.47 -5.47 -1.63
C LEU A 269 18.55 -5.63 -0.54
N ASN A 270 18.14 -5.54 0.72
CA ASN A 270 19.02 -5.78 1.87
C ASN A 270 19.54 -7.23 1.89
N LYS A 271 18.68 -8.22 1.64
CA LYS A 271 19.06 -9.65 1.61
C LYS A 271 20.09 -9.97 0.53
N ILE A 272 19.99 -9.31 -0.62
CA ILE A 272 20.96 -9.46 -1.73
C ILE A 272 22.11 -8.44 -1.66
N ASN A 273 22.17 -7.65 -0.59
CA ASN A 273 23.22 -6.66 -0.34
C ASN A 273 23.37 -5.63 -1.47
N VAL A 274 22.24 -5.05 -1.90
CA VAL A 274 22.14 -3.89 -2.79
C VAL A 274 21.72 -2.68 -1.96
N SER A 275 22.55 -1.63 -1.94
CA SER A 275 22.19 -0.34 -1.33
C SER A 275 21.55 0.58 -2.37
N ILE A 276 20.49 1.25 -1.96
CA ILE A 276 19.77 2.26 -2.73
C ILE A 276 19.74 3.58 -1.94
N ASP A 277 20.87 4.00 -1.38
CA ASP A 277 20.99 5.25 -0.60
C ASP A 277 21.34 6.49 -1.47
#